data_AF-A0A4W2GS00-F1
#
_entry.id   AF-A0A4W2GS00-F1
#
_cell.length_a   1.000
_cell.length_b   1.000
_cell.length_c   1.000
_cell.angle_alpha   90.00
_cell.angle_beta   90.00
_cell.angle_gamma   90.00
#
_symmetry.space_group_name_H-M   'P 1'
#
loop_
_entity.id
_entity.type
_entity.pdbx_description
1 polymer ?
#
loop_
_entity_poly.entity_id
_entity_poly.type
_entity_poly.pdbx_seq_one_letter_code
_entity_poly.pdbx_strand_id
1 'polypeptide(L)'
;MTLTPSGFTEVSYSGNVSVRRGSIMKRLAGTVLGLLFAQVCCVRGVDVEQSPPALSLQEGASYTLWCNFSTSSQSVNWYLQNAGGHIIHLFYIPSGTKQDGRLNATTVPKEGRSSLHISSSQTTDSGTYFCAVQHSAPQAHA
;
A
#
# COMPACT_ATOMS: atom_id res chain seq x y z
N MET A 1 5.96 19.16 -12.01
CA MET A 1 6.08 18.87 -10.56
C MET A 1 6.59 17.44 -10.46
N THR A 2 7.72 17.20 -9.78
CA THR A 2 8.46 15.94 -9.89
C THR A 2 8.19 15.07 -8.67
N LEU A 3 7.80 13.81 -8.89
CA LEU A 3 7.63 12.79 -7.85
C LEU A 3 8.80 11.81 -7.98
N THR A 4 9.44 11.46 -6.86
CA THR A 4 10.50 10.45 -6.82
C THR A 4 10.12 9.38 -5.80
N PRO A 5 10.31 8.09 -6.11
CA PRO A 5 10.28 7.03 -5.12
C PRO A 5 11.70 6.67 -4.67
N SER A 6 11.92 6.69 -3.36
CA SER A 6 13.14 6.20 -2.73
C SER A 6 13.18 4.67 -2.77
N GLY A 7 14.02 4.11 -3.63
CA GLY A 7 14.48 2.72 -3.53
C GLY A 7 15.68 2.64 -2.58
N PHE A 8 15.60 1.81 -1.55
CA PHE A 8 16.75 1.47 -0.70
C PHE A 8 17.33 0.11 -1.11
N THR A 9 18.63 0.13 -1.36
CA THR A 9 19.54 -0.90 -1.82
C THR A 9 19.91 -1.88 -0.70
N GLU A 10 19.90 -3.19 -0.99
CA GLU A 10 20.59 -4.20 -0.17
C GLU A 10 22.11 -4.00 -0.25
N VAL A 11 22.78 -3.95 0.89
CA VAL A 11 24.24 -4.02 1.00
C VAL A 11 24.60 -5.40 1.55
N SER A 12 25.19 -6.24 0.71
CA SER A 12 25.75 -7.55 1.12
C SER A 12 27.20 -7.37 1.55
N TYR A 13 27.53 -7.72 2.80
CA TYR A 13 28.92 -7.81 3.28
C TYR A 13 29.30 -9.29 3.43
N SER A 14 30.29 -9.71 2.65
CA SER A 14 30.98 -11.00 2.83
C SER A 14 32.18 -10.78 3.77
N GLY A 15 32.17 -11.43 4.93
CA GLY A 15 33.25 -11.35 5.92
C GLY A 15 33.43 -12.67 6.64
N ASN A 16 34.57 -13.33 6.42
CA ASN A 16 34.94 -14.57 7.11
C ASN A 16 35.37 -14.26 8.55
N VAL A 17 34.56 -14.65 9.54
CA VAL A 17 34.91 -14.57 10.96
C VAL A 17 35.43 -15.93 11.44
N SER A 18 36.70 -15.98 11.84
CA SER A 18 37.31 -17.13 12.51
C SER A 18 36.81 -17.23 13.95
N VAL A 19 36.16 -18.33 14.32
CA VAL A 19 35.64 -18.57 15.67
C VAL A 19 36.57 -19.54 16.42
N ARG A 20 37.30 -19.05 17.43
CA ARG A 20 37.99 -19.89 18.41
C ARG A 20 36.98 -20.52 19.36
N ARG A 21 37.16 -21.82 19.63
CA ARG A 21 36.32 -22.68 20.48
C ARG A 21 36.37 -22.24 21.94
N GLY A 22 35.30 -21.62 22.44
CA GLY A 22 35.07 -21.28 23.84
C GLY A 22 33.79 -21.96 24.36
N SER A 23 33.87 -22.52 25.56
CA SER A 23 32.89 -23.43 26.19
C SER A 23 31.51 -22.82 26.51
N ILE A 24 30.48 -23.52 26.04
CA ILE A 24 29.14 -23.78 26.62
C ILE A 24 28.62 -22.78 27.67
N MET A 25 27.90 -21.74 27.22
CA MET A 25 26.77 -21.11 27.94
C MET A 25 25.93 -20.26 26.97
N LYS A 26 25.36 -20.84 25.90
CA LYS A 26 24.44 -20.13 24.99
C LYS A 26 23.46 -21.11 24.34
N ARG A 27 22.43 -21.55 25.07
CA ARG A 27 21.33 -22.35 24.47
C ARG A 27 19.93 -21.81 24.74
N LEU A 28 19.80 -20.72 25.50
CA LEU A 28 18.50 -20.11 25.78
C LEU A 28 18.22 -18.91 24.87
N ALA A 29 19.21 -18.05 24.60
CA ALA A 29 19.04 -16.86 23.76
C ALA A 29 18.74 -17.18 22.28
N GLY A 30 19.38 -18.22 21.72
CA GLY A 30 19.16 -18.64 20.33
C GLY A 30 17.78 -19.29 20.09
N THR A 31 17.27 -20.00 21.09
CA THR A 31 15.95 -20.65 21.03
C THR A 31 14.83 -19.62 21.12
N VAL A 32 14.97 -18.61 21.98
CA VAL A 32 13.99 -17.50 22.07
C VAL A 32 13.95 -16.69 20.77
N LEU A 33 15.11 -16.36 20.20
CA LEU A 33 15.18 -15.66 18.91
C LEU A 33 14.60 -16.50 17.77
N GLY A 34 14.91 -17.80 17.70
CA GLY A 34 14.34 -18.73 16.72
C GLY A 34 12.82 -18.91 16.85
N LEU A 35 12.30 -18.95 18.09
CA LEU A 35 10.86 -18.96 18.37
C LEU A 35 10.18 -17.67 17.92
N LEU A 36 10.80 -16.50 18.17
CA LEU A 36 10.28 -15.21 17.74
C LEU A 36 10.23 -15.08 16.21
N PHE A 37 11.23 -15.59 15.48
CA PHE A 37 11.22 -15.63 14.01
C PHE A 37 10.20 -16.62 13.43
N ALA A 38 9.94 -17.76 14.10
CA ALA A 38 8.94 -18.74 13.68
C ALA A 38 7.49 -18.22 13.76
N GLN A 39 7.21 -17.20 14.60
CA GLN A 39 5.89 -16.57 14.70
C GLN A 39 5.59 -15.60 13.55
N VAL A 40 6.58 -15.22 12.73
CA VAL A 40 6.42 -14.25 11.63
C VAL A 40 5.86 -14.90 10.35
N CYS A 41 5.71 -16.22 10.32
CA CYS A 41 5.67 -16.96 9.06
C CYS A 41 4.41 -16.80 8.19
N CYS A 42 3.29 -16.22 8.64
CA CYS A 42 2.09 -16.13 7.80
C CYS A 42 1.21 -14.88 8.04
N VAL A 43 1.72 -13.67 7.84
CA VAL A 43 0.81 -12.52 7.62
C VAL A 43 0.32 -12.58 6.16
N ARG A 44 -0.95 -12.91 5.94
CA ARG A 44 -1.58 -12.82 4.61
C ARG A 44 -2.06 -11.38 4.40
N GLY A 45 -1.35 -10.64 3.56
CA GLY A 45 -1.75 -9.31 3.10
C GLY A 45 -2.48 -9.35 1.75
N VAL A 46 -3.15 -8.24 1.42
CA VAL A 46 -3.66 -7.99 0.06
C VAL A 46 -2.62 -7.18 -0.68
N ASP A 47 -2.27 -7.64 -1.88
CA ASP A 47 -1.40 -6.88 -2.77
C ASP A 47 -2.22 -5.79 -3.46
N VAL A 48 -1.67 -4.58 -3.55
CA VAL A 48 -2.36 -3.39 -4.08
C VAL A 48 -1.42 -2.69 -5.05
N GLU A 49 -1.85 -2.59 -6.29
CA GLU A 49 -1.12 -1.92 -7.37
C GLU A 49 -1.86 -0.64 -7.78
N GLN A 50 -1.17 0.50 -7.72
CA GLN A 50 -1.71 1.78 -8.16
C GLN A 50 -1.03 2.29 -9.43
N SER A 51 -1.83 2.82 -10.36
CA SER A 51 -1.32 3.40 -11.61
C SER A 51 -2.07 4.67 -12.04
N PRO A 52 -1.39 5.59 -12.75
CA PRO A 52 0.07 5.63 -12.92
C PRO A 52 0.78 5.99 -11.59
N PRO A 53 2.07 5.63 -11.43
CA PRO A 53 2.80 5.88 -10.18
C PRO A 53 3.08 7.37 -9.94
N ALA A 54 3.20 8.15 -11.00
CA ALA A 54 3.41 9.59 -10.97
C ALA A 54 2.86 10.21 -12.25
N LEU A 55 2.38 11.44 -12.14
CA LEU A 55 1.83 12.19 -13.26
C LEU A 55 2.01 13.70 -13.02
N SER A 56 2.19 14.46 -14.09
CA SER A 56 2.19 15.92 -14.08
C SER A 56 1.14 16.39 -15.08
N LEU A 57 0.15 17.13 -14.59
CA LEU A 57 -0.98 17.59 -15.39
C LEU A 57 -1.06 19.11 -15.38
N GLN A 58 -1.67 19.64 -16.44
CA GLN A 58 -2.09 21.03 -16.48
C GLN A 58 -3.42 21.19 -15.75
N GLU A 59 -3.63 22.35 -15.13
CA GLU A 59 -4.93 22.73 -14.58
C GLU A 59 -6.02 22.63 -15.66
N GLY A 60 -7.21 22.16 -15.28
CA GLY A 60 -8.32 21.89 -16.18
C GLY A 60 -8.25 20.52 -16.89
N ALA A 61 -7.13 19.80 -16.84
CA ALA A 61 -7.05 18.45 -17.40
C ALA A 61 -7.87 17.44 -16.57
N SER A 62 -8.28 16.36 -17.22
CA SER A 62 -8.95 15.23 -16.56
C SER A 62 -8.07 14.00 -16.58
N TYR A 63 -8.09 13.21 -15.51
CA TYR A 63 -7.30 11.98 -15.41
C TYR A 63 -7.97 10.93 -14.53
N THR A 64 -7.50 9.68 -14.63
CA THR A 64 -7.99 8.57 -13.82
C THR A 64 -6.83 7.84 -13.18
N LEU A 65 -6.92 7.67 -11.86
CA LEU A 65 -6.08 6.79 -11.06
C LEU A 65 -6.75 5.42 -10.98
N TRP A 66 -5.94 4.38 -11.02
CA TRP A 66 -6.38 2.99 -10.91
C TRP A 66 -5.75 2.35 -9.67
N CYS A 67 -6.52 1.47 -9.04
CA CYS A 67 -6.13 0.68 -7.90
C CYS A 67 -6.61 -0.76 -8.14
N ASN A 68 -5.66 -1.66 -8.45
CA ASN A 68 -5.92 -3.08 -8.59
C ASN A 68 -5.46 -3.79 -7.31
N PHE A 69 -6.13 -4.87 -6.94
CA PHE A 69 -5.79 -5.64 -5.75
C PHE A 69 -6.04 -7.13 -5.94
N SER A 70 -5.23 -7.96 -5.27
CA SER A 70 -5.10 -9.39 -5.60
C SER A 70 -6.26 -10.28 -5.15
N THR A 71 -7.16 -9.77 -4.31
CA THR A 71 -8.30 -10.55 -3.76
C THR A 71 -9.60 -9.78 -3.91
N SER A 72 -10.73 -10.45 -3.68
CA SER A 72 -11.97 -9.70 -3.46
C SER A 72 -11.86 -8.82 -2.20
N SER A 73 -12.58 -7.71 -2.22
CA SER A 73 -12.66 -6.76 -1.10
C SER A 73 -14.09 -6.54 -0.65
N GLN A 74 -14.26 -5.97 0.55
CA GLN A 74 -15.54 -5.51 1.08
C GLN A 74 -15.81 -4.06 0.64
N SER A 75 -14.75 -3.25 0.58
CA SER A 75 -14.82 -1.84 0.20
C SER A 75 -13.43 -1.30 -0.09
N VAL A 76 -13.37 -0.18 -0.80
CA VAL A 76 -12.16 0.60 -1.03
C VAL A 76 -12.35 2.02 -0.50
N ASN A 77 -11.31 2.55 0.15
CA ASN A 77 -11.22 3.96 0.50
C ASN A 77 -10.23 4.67 -0.42
N TRP A 78 -10.56 5.89 -0.84
CA TRP A 78 -9.66 6.79 -1.55
C TRP A 78 -9.28 7.97 -0.66
N TYR A 79 -8.00 8.33 -0.69
CA TYR A 79 -7.45 9.45 0.06
C TYR A 79 -6.53 10.30 -0.80
N LEU A 80 -6.36 11.55 -0.38
CA LEU A 80 -5.36 12.49 -0.87
C LEU A 80 -4.49 12.93 0.30
N GLN A 81 -3.17 12.74 0.21
CA GLN A 81 -2.21 13.44 1.03
C GLN A 81 -1.76 14.69 0.28
N ASN A 82 -2.12 15.87 0.81
CA ASN A 82 -1.70 17.14 0.20
C ASN A 82 -0.21 17.42 0.45
N ALA A 83 0.32 18.48 -0.18
CA ALA A 83 1.72 18.89 0.00
C ALA A 83 2.13 19.20 1.45
N GLY A 84 1.17 19.53 2.33
CA GLY A 84 1.40 19.72 3.76
C GLY A 84 1.43 18.43 4.57
N GLY A 85 1.23 17.27 3.94
CA GLY A 85 1.20 15.96 4.59
C GLY A 85 -0.15 15.59 5.22
N HIS A 86 -1.16 16.45 5.13
CA HIS A 86 -2.50 16.18 5.67
C HIS A 86 -3.22 15.14 4.81
N ILE A 87 -3.76 14.11 5.46
CA ILE A 87 -4.55 13.05 4.82
C ILE A 87 -6.01 13.47 4.80
N ILE A 88 -6.57 13.54 3.60
CA ILE A 88 -7.97 13.89 3.32
C ILE A 88 -8.65 12.62 2.81
N HIS A 89 -9.73 12.19 3.47
CA HIS A 89 -10.59 11.12 2.97
C HIS A 89 -11.47 11.66 1.84
N LEU A 90 -11.44 10.99 0.69
CA LEU A 90 -12.22 11.38 -0.48
C LEU A 90 -13.49 10.53 -0.58
N PHE A 91 -13.34 9.20 -0.56
CA PHE A 91 -14.47 8.28 -0.70
C PHE A 91 -14.29 7.02 0.12
N TYR A 92 -15.41 6.49 0.61
CA TYR A 92 -15.59 5.10 1.03
C TYR A 92 -16.58 4.42 0.09
N ILE A 93 -16.18 3.33 -0.58
CA ILE A 93 -16.96 2.70 -1.65
C ILE A 93 -17.00 1.18 -1.45
N PRO A 94 -18.12 0.63 -0.95
CA PRO A 94 -18.33 -0.82 -0.91
C PRO A 94 -18.35 -1.43 -2.30
N SER A 95 -19.09 -0.83 -3.23
CA SER A 95 -19.17 -1.22 -4.64
C SER A 95 -19.84 -0.11 -5.46
N GLY A 96 -19.73 -0.20 -6.79
CA GLY A 96 -20.35 0.74 -7.70
C GLY A 96 -19.62 2.08 -7.75
N THR A 97 -20.34 3.13 -8.12
CA THR A 97 -19.78 4.46 -8.36
C THR A 97 -20.27 5.47 -7.34
N LYS A 98 -19.35 6.30 -6.84
CA LYS A 98 -19.63 7.50 -6.03
C LYS A 98 -19.04 8.73 -6.70
N GLN A 99 -19.74 9.85 -6.58
CA GLN A 99 -19.31 11.13 -7.13
C GLN A 99 -19.48 12.22 -6.08
N ASP A 100 -18.49 13.11 -6.03
CA ASP A 100 -18.54 14.36 -5.27
C ASP A 100 -17.85 15.45 -6.09
N GLY A 101 -18.63 16.43 -6.55
CA GLY A 101 -18.18 17.47 -7.47
C GLY A 101 -17.46 16.91 -8.69
N ARG A 102 -16.16 17.24 -8.79
CA ARG A 102 -15.26 16.87 -9.90
C ARG A 102 -14.67 15.47 -9.79
N LEU A 103 -14.80 14.83 -8.63
CA LEU A 103 -14.25 13.52 -8.30
C LEU A 103 -15.32 12.45 -8.51
N ASN A 104 -14.96 11.37 -9.22
CA ASN A 104 -15.81 10.21 -9.41
C ASN A 104 -14.98 8.95 -9.17
N ALA A 105 -15.40 8.09 -8.26
CA ALA A 105 -14.70 6.85 -7.98
C ALA A 105 -15.61 5.64 -8.17
N THR A 106 -15.08 4.59 -8.80
CA THR A 106 -15.81 3.35 -9.09
C THR A 106 -15.07 2.17 -8.53
N THR A 107 -15.77 1.26 -7.83
CA THR A 107 -15.18 0.05 -7.26
C THR A 107 -15.95 -1.19 -7.71
N VAL A 108 -15.23 -2.18 -8.21
CA VAL A 108 -15.73 -3.50 -8.57
C VAL A 108 -15.02 -4.54 -7.69
N PRO A 109 -15.53 -4.80 -6.48
CA PRO A 109 -14.77 -5.55 -5.47
C PRO A 109 -14.46 -6.98 -5.89
N LYS A 110 -15.38 -7.62 -6.63
CA LYS A 110 -15.21 -8.98 -7.13
C LYS A 110 -14.11 -9.11 -8.18
N GLU A 111 -13.82 -8.03 -8.91
CA GLU A 111 -12.77 -8.00 -9.93
C GLU A 111 -11.42 -7.54 -9.37
N GLY A 112 -11.37 -7.13 -8.10
CA GLY A 112 -10.12 -6.63 -7.53
C GLY A 112 -9.77 -5.22 -8.04
N ARG A 113 -10.74 -4.36 -8.38
CA ARG A 113 -10.45 -3.07 -9.04
C ARG A 113 -11.21 -1.90 -8.44
N SER A 114 -10.55 -0.75 -8.38
CA SER A 114 -11.12 0.56 -8.10
C SER A 114 -10.47 1.63 -8.97
N SER A 115 -11.19 2.70 -9.27
CA SER A 115 -10.69 3.86 -10.00
C SER A 115 -11.16 5.15 -9.36
N LEU A 116 -10.36 6.20 -9.51
CA LEU A 116 -10.67 7.58 -9.12
C LEU A 116 -10.42 8.49 -10.31
N HIS A 117 -11.49 8.98 -10.92
CA HIS A 117 -11.49 9.98 -11.97
C HIS A 117 -11.58 11.38 -11.37
N ILE A 118 -10.71 12.27 -11.82
CA ILE A 118 -10.67 13.68 -11.45
C ILE A 118 -10.84 14.48 -12.73
N SER A 119 -11.92 15.24 -12.79
CA SER A 119 -12.21 16.15 -13.92
C SER A 119 -11.76 17.57 -13.58
N SER A 120 -11.39 18.35 -14.60
CA SER A 120 -11.04 19.77 -14.45
C SER A 120 -10.10 20.02 -13.25
N SER A 121 -8.93 19.37 -13.29
CA SER A 121 -7.97 19.33 -12.19
C SER A 121 -7.59 20.74 -11.71
N GLN A 122 -7.46 20.93 -10.40
CA GLN A 122 -7.08 22.19 -9.76
C GLN A 122 -5.73 22.07 -9.07
N THR A 123 -5.10 23.20 -8.74
CA THR A 123 -3.83 23.21 -7.99
C THR A 123 -3.93 22.53 -6.62
N THR A 124 -5.12 22.55 -6.01
CA THR A 124 -5.43 21.88 -4.73
C THR A 124 -5.53 20.36 -4.84
N ASP A 125 -5.69 19.81 -6.05
CA ASP A 125 -5.67 18.37 -6.30
C ASP A 125 -4.24 17.81 -6.31
N SER A 126 -3.23 18.69 -6.17
CA SER A 126 -1.83 18.26 -6.13
C SER A 126 -1.51 17.54 -4.82
N GLY A 127 -1.07 16.29 -4.93
CA GLY A 127 -0.63 15.48 -3.80
C GLY A 127 -0.47 14.01 -4.15
N THR A 128 -0.34 13.20 -3.11
CA THR A 128 -0.21 11.74 -3.23
C THR A 128 -1.57 11.10 -2.98
N TYR A 129 -2.09 10.40 -3.98
CA TYR A 129 -3.33 9.65 -3.87
C TYR A 129 -3.06 8.20 -3.49
N PHE A 130 -3.82 7.66 -2.54
CA PHE A 130 -3.71 6.27 -2.12
C PHE A 130 -5.09 5.63 -1.96
N CYS A 131 -5.15 4.36 -2.34
CA CYS A 131 -6.31 3.51 -2.08
C CYS A 131 -6.02 2.58 -0.90
N ALA A 132 -7.02 2.34 -0.05
CA ALA A 132 -6.95 1.36 1.01
C ALA A 132 -8.08 0.34 0.85
N VAL A 133 -7.69 -0.93 0.69
CA VAL A 133 -8.61 -2.04 0.42
C VAL A 133 -8.96 -2.73 1.73
N GLN A 134 -10.26 -2.77 2.06
CA GLN A 134 -10.74 -3.53 3.21
C GLN A 134 -11.13 -4.93 2.75
N HIS A 135 -10.50 -5.95 3.34
CA HIS A 135 -10.80 -7.35 3.08
C HIS A 135 -11.07 -8.07 4.41
N SER A 136 -11.89 -9.12 4.39
CA SER A 136 -12.05 -10.01 5.55
C SER A 136 -10.77 -10.79 5.77
N ALA A 137 -10.37 -10.94 7.04
CA ALA A 137 -9.30 -11.85 7.41
C ALA A 137 -9.60 -13.27 6.87
N PRO A 138 -8.58 -14.03 6.43
CA PRO A 138 -8.76 -15.44 6.17
C PRO A 138 -9.33 -16.10 7.44
N GLN A 139 -10.47 -16.77 7.33
CA GLN A 139 -10.97 -17.58 8.45
C GLN A 139 -9.92 -18.65 8.74
N ALA A 140 -9.37 -18.62 9.95
CA ALA A 140 -8.62 -19.76 10.47
C ALA A 140 -9.63 -20.89 10.68
N HIS A 141 -9.55 -21.93 9.84
CA HIS A 141 -10.25 -23.18 10.13
C HIS A 141 -9.64 -23.74 11.42
N ALA A 142 -10.48 -23.85 12.45
CA ALA A 142 -10.16 -24.49 13.72
C ALA A 142 -10.00 -26.01 13.56
#